data_AF-A0AAE0SEB0-F1
#
_entry.id   AF-A0AAE0SEB0-F1
#
_cell.length_a   1.000
_cell.length_b   1.000
_cell.length_c   1.000
_cell.angle_alpha   90.00
_cell.angle_beta   90.00
_cell.angle_gamma   90.00
#
_symmetry.space_group_name_H-M   'P 1'
#
loop_
_entity.id
_entity.type
_entity.pdbx_description
1 polymer ?
#
loop_
_entity_poly.entity_id
_entity_poly.type
_entity_poly.pdbx_seq_one_letter_code
_entity_poly.pdbx_strand_id
1 'polypeptide(L)'
;MQFHAVGRSKKVQVCQMLLCRDTVLHGKDQDLSLDINSDILKNITFLLKRAFPLKPVFAAYGNHDYWPTDQFPAENNELYNRTLIWWRSWINDAKEEINFLKGGYYSRLIQAAPKIRILSLNTNLYYTSNKQTDSQMDPADQFQWMESVLNSSRVLQEKVIVIAHIPPGVHTPDPVVWMYEKFNNRLNDIFLKYSDVIVAMHFGHDHADGFKVYMDKAGEPVIPVFIAPSVTPWRYKPEHNPAIRLVNYDRQTGIHQDINQYYLNLPEANAQKIATWKLEYTAKQHYGVMDLTPSSLLTLMNKMKDYTSDEFQNYFRWTTVNASSTETCNTDCHVSIICGFSNFDITSYNNCKSKTNGSGSISRKGYLLIPIQVSFGSTIGRSDNQREIHHSSVGKMLL
;
A
#
# COMPACT_ATOMS: atom_id res chain seq x y z
N MET A 1 -6.24 -18.71 12.60
CA MET A 1 -6.26 -19.02 11.16
C MET A 1 -5.38 -20.22 10.89
N GLN A 2 -5.97 -21.35 10.50
CA GLN A 2 -5.21 -22.46 9.93
C GLN A 2 -5.21 -22.28 8.41
N PHE A 3 -4.05 -21.96 7.83
CA PHE A 3 -3.88 -21.96 6.38
C PHE A 3 -3.82 -23.43 5.93
N HIS A 4 -4.88 -23.92 5.29
CA HIS A 4 -4.88 -25.25 4.67
C HIS A 4 -4.38 -25.11 3.23
N ALA A 5 -3.07 -25.30 3.05
CA ALA A 5 -2.53 -25.75 1.78
C ALA A 5 -2.46 -27.28 1.84
N VAL A 6 -3.04 -27.96 0.84
CA VAL A 6 -2.93 -29.41 0.68
C VAL A 6 -1.44 -29.74 0.51
N GLY A 7 -0.87 -30.44 1.49
CA GLY A 7 0.56 -30.79 1.57
C GLY A 7 1.25 -30.17 2.80
N ARG A 8 1.59 -31.01 3.78
CA ARG A 8 2.39 -30.73 5.01
C ARG A 8 2.53 -29.24 5.37
N SER A 9 1.68 -28.75 6.29
CA SER A 9 1.63 -27.36 6.74
C SER A 9 2.96 -26.87 7.34
N LYS A 10 3.86 -26.38 6.49
CA LYS A 10 4.93 -25.49 6.94
C LYS A 10 4.26 -24.20 7.41
N LYS A 11 4.16 -24.02 8.74
CA LYS A 11 3.69 -22.77 9.34
C LYS A 11 4.50 -21.62 8.73
N VAL A 12 3.82 -20.67 8.08
CA VAL A 12 4.46 -19.46 7.56
C VAL A 12 4.99 -18.65 8.74
N GLN A 13 6.31 -18.50 8.83
CA GLN A 13 6.94 -17.72 9.89
C GLN A 13 6.85 -16.23 9.55
N VAL A 14 5.84 -15.55 10.09
CA VAL A 14 5.70 -14.09 10.00
C VAL A 14 6.69 -13.43 10.96
N CYS A 15 7.39 -12.38 10.50
CA CYS A 15 8.35 -11.63 11.31
C CYS A 15 7.65 -10.52 12.10
N GLN A 16 6.69 -9.84 11.47
CA GLN A 16 5.97 -8.67 11.99
C GLN A 16 4.67 -8.47 11.22
N MET A 17 3.81 -7.57 11.71
CA MET A 17 2.59 -7.14 11.03
C MET A 17 2.65 -5.63 10.77
N LEU A 18 2.21 -5.19 9.60
CA LEU A 18 1.90 -3.79 9.33
C LEU A 18 0.37 -3.66 9.26
N LEU A 19 -0.19 -2.65 9.90
CA LEU A 19 -1.64 -2.50 10.00
C LEU A 19 -2.05 -1.06 9.68
N CYS A 20 -2.45 -0.82 8.44
CA CYS A 20 -3.03 0.44 7.99
C CYS A 20 -4.54 0.41 8.28
N ARG A 21 -4.91 0.64 9.54
CA ARG A 21 -6.24 0.33 10.11
C ARG A 21 -7.37 1.08 9.44
N ASP A 22 -8.59 0.59 9.67
CA ASP A 22 -9.87 1.30 9.59
C ASP A 22 -10.92 0.39 10.26
N THR A 23 -11.06 0.48 11.59
CA THR A 23 -11.67 -0.63 12.35
C THR A 23 -13.12 -0.45 12.73
N VAL A 24 -13.61 0.78 12.72
CA VAL A 24 -14.99 1.09 13.05
C VAL A 24 -15.84 0.94 11.78
N LEU A 25 -17.08 0.49 11.95
CA LEU A 25 -18.01 0.30 10.84
C LEU A 25 -18.36 1.61 10.14
N HIS A 26 -18.80 1.51 8.89
CA HIS A 26 -19.40 2.63 8.17
C HIS A 26 -20.81 2.86 8.70
N GLY A 27 -20.92 3.78 9.67
CA GLY A 27 -22.17 4.17 10.33
C GLY A 27 -22.34 5.68 10.34
N LYS A 28 -23.52 6.16 10.78
CA LYS A 28 -23.72 7.59 11.01
C LYS A 28 -23.11 7.97 12.35
N ASP A 29 -22.50 9.15 12.45
CA ASP A 29 -21.86 9.60 13.71
C ASP A 29 -22.82 9.66 14.91
N GLN A 30 -24.12 9.86 14.67
CA GLN A 30 -25.17 9.83 15.70
C GLN A 30 -25.33 8.45 16.37
N ASP A 31 -24.93 7.38 15.69
CA ASP A 31 -25.02 5.99 16.15
C ASP A 31 -23.68 5.50 16.72
N LEU A 32 -22.65 6.36 16.72
CA LEU A 32 -21.30 6.10 17.20
C LEU A 32 -20.94 7.07 18.33
N SER A 33 -19.86 6.77 19.03
CA SER A 33 -19.28 7.65 20.03
C SER A 33 -17.79 7.37 20.16
N LEU A 34 -17.06 8.28 20.81
CA LEU A 34 -15.67 8.04 21.16
C LEU A 34 -15.49 6.72 21.93
N ASP A 35 -16.37 6.42 22.89
CA ASP A 35 -16.31 5.18 23.67
C ASP A 35 -16.52 3.94 22.81
N ILE A 36 -17.52 3.95 21.91
CA ILE A 36 -17.79 2.83 21.00
C ILE A 36 -16.59 2.59 20.08
N ASN A 37 -16.07 3.64 19.45
CA ASN A 37 -14.89 3.54 18.58
C ASN A 37 -13.70 2.99 19.37
N SER A 38 -13.43 3.58 20.53
CA SER A 38 -12.36 3.17 21.45
C SER A 38 -12.45 1.68 21.83
N ASP A 39 -13.64 1.17 22.15
CA ASP A 39 -13.85 -0.24 22.51
C ASP A 39 -13.67 -1.20 21.32
N ILE A 40 -14.10 -0.81 20.12
CA ILE A 40 -13.85 -1.58 18.89
C ILE A 40 -12.34 -1.66 18.63
N LEU A 41 -11.64 -0.53 18.73
CA LEU A 41 -10.19 -0.44 18.57
C LEU A 41 -9.45 -1.34 19.56
N LYS A 42 -9.87 -1.30 20.82
CA LYS A 42 -9.37 -2.15 21.90
C LYS A 42 -9.56 -3.63 21.56
N ASN A 43 -10.77 -4.03 21.16
CA ASN A 43 -11.08 -5.43 20.84
C ASN A 43 -10.16 -5.99 19.75
N ILE A 44 -10.02 -5.27 18.62
CA ILE A 44 -9.13 -5.68 17.52
C ILE A 44 -7.68 -5.74 17.98
N THR A 45 -7.22 -4.76 18.77
CA THR A 45 -5.87 -4.74 19.35
C THR A 45 -5.60 -6.00 20.18
N PHE A 46 -6.51 -6.35 21.10
CA PHE A 46 -6.34 -7.53 21.96
C PHE A 46 -6.50 -8.85 21.19
N LEU A 47 -7.34 -8.89 20.16
CA LEU A 47 -7.45 -10.05 19.27
C LEU A 47 -6.12 -10.33 18.57
N LEU A 48 -5.49 -9.29 18.01
CA LEU A 48 -4.19 -9.40 17.35
C LEU A 48 -3.08 -9.83 18.32
N LYS A 49 -3.03 -9.23 19.51
CA LYS A 49 -2.08 -9.64 20.56
C LYS A 49 -2.27 -11.09 20.98
N ARG A 50 -3.52 -11.57 21.08
CA ARG A 50 -3.79 -12.97 21.42
C ARG A 50 -3.40 -13.93 20.29
N ALA A 51 -3.64 -13.54 19.04
CA ALA A 51 -3.30 -14.36 17.88
C ALA A 51 -1.78 -14.39 17.60
N PHE A 52 -1.07 -13.29 17.90
CA PHE A 52 0.35 -13.10 17.59
C PHE A 52 1.13 -12.48 18.77
N PRO A 53 1.20 -13.15 19.93
CA PRO A 53 1.69 -12.55 21.18
C PRO A 53 3.16 -12.12 21.15
N LEU A 54 3.97 -12.72 20.28
CA LEU A 54 5.41 -12.47 20.16
C LEU A 54 5.79 -11.70 18.90
N LYS A 55 4.82 -11.16 18.16
CA LYS A 55 5.08 -10.46 16.90
C LYS A 55 4.89 -8.96 17.07
N PRO A 56 5.87 -8.13 16.69
CA PRO A 56 5.67 -6.69 16.66
C PRO A 56 4.60 -6.35 15.62
N VAL A 57 3.73 -5.41 15.99
CA VAL A 57 2.71 -4.83 15.13
C VAL A 57 3.03 -3.35 14.98
N PHE A 58 3.16 -2.89 13.75
CA PHE A 58 3.28 -1.48 13.41
C PHE A 58 1.95 -1.04 12.84
N ALA A 59 1.20 -0.24 13.59
CA ALA A 59 -0.13 0.20 13.23
C ALA A 59 -0.18 1.71 12.95
N ALA A 60 -0.97 2.08 11.95
CA ALA A 60 -1.43 3.44 11.67
C ALA A 60 -2.96 3.50 11.80
N TYR A 61 -3.50 4.65 12.17
CA TYR A 61 -4.96 4.86 12.27
C TYR A 61 -5.63 4.99 10.90
N GLY A 62 -6.86 4.49 10.79
CA GLY A 62 -7.78 4.79 9.70
C GLY A 62 -8.69 5.97 9.98
N ASN A 63 -9.36 6.50 8.96
CA ASN A 63 -10.21 7.69 9.13
C ASN A 63 -11.48 7.40 9.95
N HIS A 64 -11.99 6.16 9.94
CA HIS A 64 -13.10 5.73 10.80
C HIS A 64 -12.68 5.43 12.25
N ASP A 65 -11.38 5.38 12.56
CA ASP A 65 -10.93 5.05 13.91
C ASP A 65 -11.22 6.18 14.93
N TYR A 66 -11.60 7.39 14.48
CA TYR A 66 -11.92 8.54 15.33
C TYR A 66 -13.41 8.86 15.37
N TRP A 67 -13.84 9.54 16.42
CA TRP A 67 -15.20 10.07 16.53
C TRP A 67 -15.16 11.58 16.85
N PRO A 68 -15.92 12.42 16.13
CA PRO A 68 -16.69 12.09 14.91
C PRO A 68 -15.78 11.56 13.78
N THR A 69 -16.36 10.79 12.87
CA THR A 69 -15.63 10.15 11.75
C THR A 69 -14.81 11.19 10.97
N ASP A 70 -13.59 10.82 10.56
CA ASP A 70 -12.61 11.66 9.84
C ASP A 70 -11.98 12.82 10.64
N GLN A 71 -12.58 13.26 11.75
CA GLN A 71 -12.22 14.52 12.43
C GLN A 71 -11.02 14.36 13.38
N PHE A 72 -9.94 13.74 12.93
CA PHE A 72 -8.70 13.61 13.71
C PHE A 72 -8.09 15.00 14.01
N PRO A 73 -7.91 15.37 15.29
CA PRO A 73 -7.27 16.63 15.65
C PRO A 73 -5.74 16.53 15.51
N ALA A 74 -5.12 17.67 15.23
CA ALA A 74 -3.68 17.84 15.12
C ALA A 74 -2.97 18.05 16.48
N GLU A 75 -3.52 17.47 17.53
CA GLU A 75 -3.05 17.59 18.91
C GLU A 75 -3.45 16.34 19.73
N ASN A 76 -2.97 16.27 20.97
CA ASN A 76 -3.33 15.19 21.87
C ASN A 76 -4.84 15.17 22.14
N ASN A 77 -5.40 13.97 22.21
CA ASN A 77 -6.81 13.74 22.46
C ASN A 77 -7.02 12.45 23.24
N GLU A 78 -8.25 12.25 23.70
CA GLU A 78 -8.60 11.09 24.52
C GLU A 78 -8.39 9.74 23.81
N LEU A 79 -8.65 9.64 22.49
CA LEU A 79 -8.39 8.40 21.76
C LEU A 79 -6.90 8.04 21.73
N TYR A 80 -6.02 9.02 21.50
CA TYR A 80 -4.57 8.80 21.50
C TYR A 80 -4.09 8.33 22.88
N ASN A 81 -4.58 8.96 23.96
CA ASN A 81 -4.26 8.55 25.32
C ASN A 81 -4.70 7.11 25.61
N ARG A 82 -5.96 6.76 25.27
CA ARG A 82 -6.50 5.41 25.48
C ARG A 82 -5.76 4.37 24.65
N THR A 83 -5.49 4.66 23.39
CA THR A 83 -4.82 3.72 22.48
C THR A 83 -3.37 3.48 22.89
N LEU A 84 -2.66 4.52 23.36
CA LEU A 84 -1.29 4.35 23.83
C LEU A 84 -1.20 3.33 24.97
N ILE A 85 -2.16 3.34 25.92
CA ILE A 85 -2.22 2.36 27.02
C ILE A 85 -2.23 0.94 26.49
N TRP A 86 -3.04 0.66 25.46
CA TRP A 86 -3.10 -0.67 24.87
C TRP A 86 -1.93 -0.96 23.97
N TRP A 87 -1.33 0.04 23.34
CA TRP A 87 -0.22 -0.11 22.41
C TRP A 87 1.16 -0.02 23.10
N ARG A 88 1.24 0.07 24.43
CA ARG A 88 2.51 0.08 25.18
C ARG A 88 3.47 -1.08 24.89
N SER A 89 2.98 -2.21 24.37
CA SER A 89 3.87 -3.31 23.93
C SER A 89 4.42 -3.12 22.52
N TRP A 90 3.86 -2.19 21.75
CA TRP A 90 4.20 -1.87 20.35
C TRP A 90 4.90 -0.50 20.24
N ILE A 91 4.55 0.44 21.11
CA ILE A 91 5.11 1.78 21.27
C ILE A 91 5.61 1.88 22.71
N ASN A 92 6.93 1.82 22.92
CA ASN A 92 7.52 1.75 24.27
C ASN A 92 8.83 2.54 24.41
N ASP A 93 9.11 3.42 23.46
CA ASP A 93 10.17 4.40 23.52
C ASP A 93 9.56 5.78 23.82
N ALA A 94 10.17 6.55 24.73
CA ALA A 94 9.63 7.83 25.17
C ALA A 94 9.44 8.84 24.02
N LYS A 95 10.31 8.82 22.99
CA LYS A 95 10.16 9.70 21.82
C LYS A 95 9.04 9.22 20.92
N GLU A 96 8.83 7.92 20.78
CA GLU A 96 7.67 7.38 20.08
C GLU A 96 6.36 7.77 20.78
N GLU A 97 6.30 7.65 22.12
CA GLU A 97 5.12 8.02 22.90
C GLU A 97 4.76 9.50 22.78
N ILE A 98 5.75 10.40 22.84
CA ILE A 98 5.54 11.85 22.67
C ILE A 98 4.92 12.16 21.31
N ASN A 99 5.47 11.59 20.23
CA ASN A 99 4.96 11.81 18.88
C ASN A 99 3.57 11.18 18.68
N PHE A 100 3.35 9.99 19.24
CA PHE A 100 2.07 9.31 19.16
C PHE A 100 0.97 10.11 19.87
N LEU A 101 1.24 10.65 21.05
CA LEU A 101 0.30 11.52 21.76
C LEU A 101 0.13 12.88 21.08
N LYS A 102 1.13 13.36 20.34
CA LYS A 102 1.04 14.63 19.61
C LYS A 102 0.12 14.54 18.39
N GLY A 103 0.21 13.46 17.62
CA GLY A 103 -0.47 13.40 16.32
C GLY A 103 -0.77 11.98 15.79
N GLY A 104 -0.66 10.94 16.62
CA GLY A 104 -0.93 9.56 16.20
C GLY A 104 0.12 8.96 15.26
N TYR A 105 1.30 9.58 15.13
CA TYR A 105 2.41 9.12 14.30
C TYR A 105 3.62 8.73 15.15
N TYR A 106 4.48 7.84 14.64
CA TYR A 106 5.71 7.41 15.31
C TYR A 106 6.64 6.71 14.30
N SER A 107 7.90 6.46 14.70
CA SER A 107 8.84 5.71 13.88
C SER A 107 9.63 4.73 14.71
N ARG A 108 9.97 3.56 14.16
CA ARG A 108 10.62 2.49 14.91
C ARG A 108 11.47 1.60 14.02
N LEU A 109 12.64 1.18 14.52
CA LEU A 109 13.45 0.16 13.85
C LEU A 109 12.84 -1.23 13.98
N ILE A 110 12.89 -2.01 12.91
CA ILE A 110 12.50 -3.41 12.92
C ILE A 110 13.59 -4.21 13.64
N GLN A 111 13.26 -4.85 14.77
CA GLN A 111 14.24 -5.63 15.52
C GLN A 111 14.87 -6.78 14.69
N ALA A 112 14.07 -7.44 13.85
CA ALA A 112 14.53 -8.51 12.98
C ALA A 112 15.32 -8.02 11.74
N ALA A 113 15.36 -6.70 11.50
CA ALA A 113 16.01 -6.04 10.37
C ALA A 113 16.50 -4.65 10.81
N PRO A 114 17.59 -4.57 11.60
CA PRO A 114 17.96 -3.38 12.38
C PRO A 114 18.41 -2.15 11.57
N LYS A 115 18.47 -2.26 10.24
CA LYS A 115 18.71 -1.15 9.31
C LYS A 115 17.45 -0.70 8.57
N ILE A 116 16.28 -1.25 8.92
CA ILE A 116 15.00 -0.87 8.33
C ILE A 116 14.13 -0.23 9.42
N ARG A 117 13.68 0.99 9.14
CA ARG A 117 12.80 1.78 9.98
C ARG A 117 11.39 1.79 9.40
N ILE A 118 10.39 1.52 10.24
CA ILE A 118 9.00 1.85 9.94
C ILE A 118 8.76 3.31 10.28
N LEU A 119 8.19 4.05 9.34
CA LEU A 119 7.66 5.39 9.53
C LEU A 119 6.13 5.32 9.45
N SER A 120 5.47 5.34 10.61
CA SER A 120 4.01 5.28 10.71
C SER A 120 3.42 6.68 10.74
N LEU A 121 2.75 7.07 9.67
CA LEU A 121 2.14 8.38 9.51
C LEU A 121 0.65 8.36 9.85
N ASN A 122 0.14 9.47 10.35
CA ASN A 122 -1.29 9.76 10.45
C ASN A 122 -1.71 10.65 9.26
N THR A 123 -2.01 10.02 8.13
CA THR A 123 -2.47 10.73 6.93
C THR A 123 -3.93 11.15 7.00
N ASN A 124 -4.67 10.77 8.05
CA ASN A 124 -6.03 11.28 8.30
C ASN A 124 -6.03 12.79 8.61
N LEU A 125 -4.91 13.33 9.09
CA LEU A 125 -4.71 14.78 9.25
C LEU A 125 -4.69 15.53 7.90
N TYR A 126 -4.52 14.82 6.79
CA TYR A 126 -4.45 15.42 5.46
C TYR A 126 -5.74 15.22 4.65
N TYR A 127 -6.71 14.47 5.18
CA TYR A 127 -7.91 14.07 4.48
C TYR A 127 -8.85 15.25 4.22
N THR A 128 -9.42 15.36 3.02
CA THR A 128 -10.36 16.44 2.65
C THR A 128 -11.63 16.47 3.48
N SER A 129 -12.04 15.33 4.07
CA SER A 129 -13.17 15.27 5.00
C SER A 129 -12.82 15.73 6.41
N ASN A 130 -11.53 15.80 6.78
CA ASN A 130 -11.10 16.27 8.09
C ASN A 130 -11.10 17.80 8.16
N LYS A 131 -12.09 18.39 8.83
CA LYS A 131 -12.22 19.85 8.93
C LYS A 131 -11.37 20.46 10.05
N GLN A 132 -10.73 19.63 10.89
CA GLN A 132 -9.87 20.09 11.98
C GLN A 132 -8.53 20.66 11.48
N THR A 133 -8.09 20.28 10.28
CA THR A 133 -6.74 20.56 9.76
C THR A 133 -6.71 21.42 8.51
N ASP A 134 -7.87 21.76 7.95
CA ASP A 134 -8.01 22.50 6.68
C ASP A 134 -7.27 23.86 6.69
N SER A 135 -7.19 24.55 7.83
CA SER A 135 -6.48 25.84 7.94
C SER A 135 -4.98 25.71 8.22
N GLN A 136 -4.49 24.50 8.54
CA GLN A 136 -3.12 24.28 9.01
C GLN A 136 -2.13 24.07 7.85
N MET A 137 -0.87 24.42 8.05
CA MET A 137 0.19 24.18 7.05
C MET A 137 0.94 22.87 7.31
N ASP A 138 1.13 22.52 8.57
CA ASP A 138 1.77 21.27 9.00
C ASP A 138 1.06 20.73 10.25
N PRO A 139 -0.07 20.01 10.10
CA PRO A 139 -0.84 19.55 11.25
C PRO A 139 -0.01 18.59 12.11
N ALA A 140 0.07 18.91 13.40
CA ALA A 140 0.86 18.23 14.43
C ALA A 140 2.39 18.23 14.16
N ASP A 141 2.89 19.16 13.34
CA ASP A 141 4.29 19.25 12.86
C ASP A 141 4.78 17.95 12.21
N GLN A 142 3.87 17.17 11.61
CA GLN A 142 4.18 15.85 11.08
C GLN A 142 5.11 15.91 9.87
N PHE A 143 5.01 16.92 9.00
CA PHE A 143 5.95 17.11 7.88
C PHE A 143 7.35 17.45 8.38
N GLN A 144 7.48 18.40 9.31
CA GLN A 144 8.76 18.75 9.90
C GLN A 144 9.38 17.52 10.60
N TRP A 145 8.58 16.78 11.36
CA TRP A 145 9.02 15.58 12.07
C TRP A 145 9.47 14.48 11.11
N MET A 146 8.68 14.16 10.07
CA MET A 146 9.04 13.08 9.14
C MET A 146 10.31 13.41 8.35
N GLU A 147 10.54 14.68 7.97
CA GLU A 147 11.79 15.08 7.34
C GLU A 147 12.99 14.87 8.27
N SER A 148 12.84 15.17 9.56
CA SER A 148 13.89 14.92 10.56
C SER A 148 14.21 13.43 10.68
N VAL A 149 13.19 12.56 10.71
CA VAL A 149 13.36 11.10 10.75
C VAL A 149 14.02 10.58 9.47
N LEU A 150 13.57 11.03 8.29
CA LEU A 150 14.11 10.60 7.00
C LEU A 150 15.57 11.07 6.81
N ASN A 151 15.88 12.30 7.20
CA ASN A 151 17.25 12.82 7.17
C ASN A 151 18.17 12.06 8.14
N SER A 152 17.70 11.77 9.35
CA SER A 152 18.44 10.96 10.31
C SER A 152 18.68 9.54 9.77
N SER A 153 17.67 8.95 9.14
CA SER A 153 17.77 7.63 8.51
C SER A 153 18.82 7.62 7.39
N ARG A 154 18.89 8.69 6.57
CA ARG A 154 19.94 8.87 5.56
C ARG A 154 21.34 8.87 6.19
N VAL A 155 21.54 9.67 7.23
CA VAL A 155 22.84 9.79 7.94
C VAL A 155 23.25 8.46 8.58
N LEU A 156 22.29 7.72 9.16
CA LEU A 156 22.51 6.43 9.81
C LEU A 156 22.55 5.24 8.84
N GLN A 157 22.42 5.49 7.54
CA GLN A 157 22.34 4.49 6.47
C GLN A 157 21.24 3.46 6.73
N GLU A 158 20.09 3.92 7.22
CA GLU A 158 18.88 3.15 7.38
C GLU A 158 18.02 3.25 6.11
N LYS A 159 17.18 2.25 5.88
CA LYS A 159 16.11 2.27 4.88
C LYS A 159 14.76 2.43 5.55
N VAL A 160 13.83 3.10 4.89
CA VAL A 160 12.53 3.44 5.47
C VAL A 160 11.40 2.77 4.71
N ILE A 161 10.51 2.10 5.44
CA ILE A 161 9.21 1.65 4.95
C ILE A 161 8.16 2.57 5.56
N VAL A 162 7.38 3.24 4.73
CA VAL A 162 6.29 4.11 5.19
C VAL A 162 5.02 3.28 5.31
N ILE A 163 4.26 3.49 6.39
CA ILE A 163 2.90 2.98 6.53
C ILE A 163 1.97 4.14 6.88
N ALA A 164 0.80 4.17 6.26
CA ALA A 164 -0.27 5.09 6.62
C ALA A 164 -1.60 4.53 6.12
N HIS A 165 -2.72 5.17 6.46
CA HIS A 165 -4.02 4.71 5.97
C HIS A 165 -4.36 5.28 4.60
N ILE A 166 -4.58 6.60 4.51
CA ILE A 166 -5.01 7.27 3.28
C ILE A 166 -3.82 7.45 2.34
N PRO A 167 -3.87 6.95 1.09
CA PRO A 167 -2.81 7.08 0.11
C PRO A 167 -2.79 8.48 -0.54
N PRO A 168 -1.60 9.00 -0.92
CA PRO A 168 -1.50 10.19 -1.76
C PRO A 168 -1.87 9.89 -3.23
N GLY A 169 -2.12 10.96 -3.97
CA GLY A 169 -2.45 10.91 -5.39
C GLY A 169 -3.90 10.55 -5.68
N VAL A 170 -4.13 10.06 -6.90
CA VAL A 170 -5.47 9.83 -7.44
C VAL A 170 -5.85 8.35 -7.29
N HIS A 171 -6.96 8.05 -6.60
CA HIS A 171 -7.59 6.74 -6.61
C HIS A 171 -8.05 6.40 -8.04
N THR A 172 -7.93 5.14 -8.48
CA THR A 172 -8.34 4.71 -9.82
C THR A 172 -8.91 3.30 -9.76
N PRO A 173 -9.86 2.92 -10.63
CA PRO A 173 -10.27 3.61 -11.87
C PRO A 173 -11.17 4.83 -11.66
N ASP A 174 -11.87 4.94 -10.53
CA ASP A 174 -12.73 6.08 -10.22
C ASP A 174 -11.90 7.22 -9.63
N PRO A 175 -11.60 8.30 -10.39
CA PRO A 175 -10.65 9.32 -9.98
C PRO A 175 -11.15 10.09 -8.75
N VAL A 176 -10.52 9.86 -7.60
CA VAL A 176 -10.74 10.62 -6.38
C VAL A 176 -9.39 11.02 -5.78
N VAL A 177 -9.28 12.26 -5.29
CA VAL A 177 -8.13 12.69 -4.49
C VAL A 177 -8.60 12.83 -3.06
N TRP A 178 -8.04 12.02 -2.18
CA TRP A 178 -8.46 11.98 -0.78
C TRP A 178 -7.91 13.16 0.01
N MET A 179 -6.67 13.56 -0.25
CA MET A 179 -5.97 14.58 0.55
C MET A 179 -6.20 16.00 0.00
N TYR A 180 -6.18 16.99 0.89
CA TYR A 180 -6.10 18.38 0.47
C TYR A 180 -4.87 18.60 -0.41
N GLU A 181 -5.02 19.35 -1.50
CA GLU A 181 -3.96 19.55 -2.50
C GLU A 181 -2.63 20.00 -1.88
N LYS A 182 -2.67 20.98 -0.96
CA LYS A 182 -1.48 21.48 -0.25
C LYS A 182 -0.73 20.39 0.50
N PHE A 183 -1.45 19.46 1.13
CA PHE A 183 -0.85 18.37 1.90
C PHE A 183 -0.34 17.28 0.98
N ASN A 184 -1.10 16.92 -0.05
CA ASN A 184 -0.69 15.96 -1.07
C ASN A 184 0.61 16.41 -1.75
N ASN A 185 0.69 17.66 -2.19
CA ASN A 185 1.88 18.22 -2.83
C ASN A 185 3.07 18.24 -1.88
N ARG A 186 2.87 18.71 -0.64
CA ARG A 186 3.93 18.75 0.37
C ARG A 186 4.47 17.35 0.71
N LEU A 187 3.58 16.37 0.83
CA LEU A 187 3.94 14.99 1.11
C LEU A 187 4.72 14.38 -0.07
N ASN A 188 4.27 14.60 -1.31
CA ASN A 188 4.96 14.17 -2.52
C ASN A 188 6.38 14.76 -2.62
N ASP A 189 6.55 16.06 -2.32
CA ASP A 189 7.86 16.72 -2.31
C ASP A 189 8.83 16.06 -1.33
N ILE A 190 8.35 15.76 -0.12
CA ILE A 190 9.17 15.10 0.91
C ILE A 190 9.54 13.69 0.45
N PHE A 191 8.58 12.91 -0.04
CA PHE A 191 8.85 11.56 -0.52
C PHE A 191 9.88 11.54 -1.65
N LEU A 192 9.73 12.40 -2.67
CA LEU A 192 10.70 12.50 -3.76
C LEU A 192 12.09 12.94 -3.27
N LYS A 193 12.16 13.89 -2.32
CA LYS A 193 13.41 14.37 -1.71
C LYS A 193 14.16 13.28 -0.93
N TYR A 194 13.46 12.28 -0.39
CA TYR A 194 14.05 11.17 0.39
C TYR A 194 13.89 9.80 -0.30
N SER A 195 13.74 9.80 -1.62
CA SER A 195 13.58 8.59 -2.43
C SER A 195 14.78 7.65 -2.40
N ASP A 196 15.97 8.13 -2.04
CA ASP A 196 17.16 7.32 -1.79
C ASP A 196 17.08 6.49 -0.50
N VAL A 197 16.22 6.89 0.44
CA VAL A 197 16.05 6.25 1.76
C VAL A 197 14.77 5.41 1.83
N ILE A 198 13.69 5.87 1.21
CA ILE A 198 12.39 5.19 1.24
C ILE A 198 12.38 4.04 0.24
N VAL A 199 12.14 2.81 0.72
CA VAL A 199 12.22 1.59 -0.11
C VAL A 199 10.86 0.98 -0.42
N ALA A 200 9.83 1.33 0.34
CA ALA A 200 8.45 0.93 0.08
C ALA A 200 7.47 1.79 0.89
N MET A 201 6.24 1.88 0.41
CA MET A 201 5.13 2.46 1.15
C MET A 201 3.92 1.54 1.13
N HIS A 202 3.20 1.42 2.25
CA HIS A 202 1.97 0.65 2.36
C HIS A 202 0.81 1.52 2.85
N PHE A 203 -0.29 1.46 2.10
CA PHE A 203 -1.53 2.17 2.39
C PHE A 203 -2.73 1.22 2.37
N GLY A 204 -3.85 1.71 2.89
CA GLY A 204 -5.16 1.06 2.83
C GLY A 204 -6.19 1.99 2.19
N HIS A 205 -7.31 2.19 2.88
CA HIS A 205 -8.41 3.12 2.55
C HIS A 205 -9.23 2.77 1.31
N ASP A 206 -8.58 2.51 0.17
CA ASP A 206 -9.25 2.29 -1.11
C ASP A 206 -10.02 0.96 -1.18
N HIS A 207 -9.74 0.03 -0.26
CA HIS A 207 -10.27 -1.34 -0.21
C HIS A 207 -10.03 -2.15 -1.51
N ALA A 208 -9.10 -1.68 -2.35
CA ALA A 208 -8.75 -2.27 -3.62
C ALA A 208 -7.29 -2.73 -3.61
N ASP A 209 -7.00 -3.81 -4.32
CA ASP A 209 -5.61 -4.16 -4.62
C ASP A 209 -5.05 -3.18 -5.66
N GLY A 210 -3.92 -2.56 -5.33
CA GLY A 210 -3.25 -1.65 -6.25
C GLY A 210 -1.79 -1.41 -5.90
N PHE A 211 -1.09 -0.84 -6.87
CA PHE A 211 0.24 -0.31 -6.67
C PHE A 211 0.42 0.99 -7.47
N LYS A 212 1.39 1.80 -7.07
CA LYS A 212 1.84 3.01 -7.77
C LYS A 212 3.36 3.12 -7.67
N VAL A 213 3.94 4.00 -8.48
CA VAL A 213 5.39 4.25 -8.50
C VAL A 213 5.64 5.75 -8.61
N TYR A 214 6.31 6.33 -7.61
CA TYR A 214 6.81 7.70 -7.74
C TYR A 214 7.90 7.75 -8.81
N MET A 215 7.79 8.74 -9.69
CA MET A 215 8.80 9.06 -10.69
C MET A 215 9.54 10.33 -10.26
N ASP A 216 10.86 10.37 -10.41
CA ASP A 216 11.62 11.59 -10.18
C ASP A 216 11.47 12.61 -11.33
N LYS A 217 12.18 13.74 -11.22
CA LYS A 217 12.14 14.79 -12.26
C LYS A 217 12.77 14.36 -13.60
N ALA A 218 13.63 13.34 -13.60
CA ALA A 218 14.21 12.77 -14.82
C ALA A 218 13.28 11.74 -15.47
N GLY A 219 12.20 11.35 -14.78
CA GLY A 219 11.29 10.31 -15.24
C GLY A 219 11.77 8.90 -14.88
N GLU A 220 12.67 8.77 -13.91
CA GLU A 220 13.12 7.48 -13.39
C GLU A 220 12.21 7.00 -12.24
N PRO A 221 11.90 5.71 -12.15
CA PRO A 221 11.06 5.16 -11.09
C PRO A 221 11.87 5.06 -9.79
N VAL A 222 11.36 5.65 -8.70
CA VAL A 222 12.15 5.79 -7.46
C VAL A 222 11.54 5.17 -6.21
N ILE A 223 10.21 5.15 -6.05
CA ILE A 223 9.59 4.58 -4.84
C ILE A 223 8.36 3.74 -5.21
N PRO A 224 8.29 2.47 -4.78
CA PRO A 224 7.10 1.65 -4.96
C PRO A 224 6.09 1.91 -3.82
N VAL A 225 4.82 2.03 -4.19
CA VAL A 225 3.69 2.25 -3.28
C VAL A 225 2.71 1.10 -3.46
N PHE A 226 2.29 0.47 -2.37
CA PHE A 226 1.35 -0.64 -2.38
C PHE A 226 0.09 -0.26 -1.60
N ILE A 227 -1.06 -0.51 -2.21
CA ILE A 227 -2.36 -0.35 -1.59
C ILE A 227 -2.91 -1.75 -1.34
N ALA A 228 -3.21 -2.05 -0.08
CA ALA A 228 -3.76 -3.34 0.29
C ALA A 228 -5.30 -3.30 0.26
N PRO A 229 -5.97 -4.34 -0.29
CA PRO A 229 -7.41 -4.50 -0.14
C PRO A 229 -7.78 -4.79 1.32
N SER A 230 -9.05 -4.62 1.66
CA SER A 230 -9.51 -4.73 3.05
C SER A 230 -10.05 -6.12 3.40
N VAL A 231 -10.13 -6.39 4.71
CA VAL A 231 -10.77 -7.59 5.26
C VAL A 231 -12.29 -7.48 5.26
N THR A 232 -12.83 -6.28 5.48
CA THR A 232 -14.27 -6.06 5.29
C THR A 232 -14.60 -6.22 3.81
N PRO A 233 -15.67 -6.92 3.40
CA PRO A 233 -16.11 -6.95 2.00
C PRO A 233 -16.85 -5.66 1.61
N TRP A 234 -17.01 -4.73 2.55
CA TRP A 234 -17.71 -3.48 2.32
C TRP A 234 -16.83 -2.51 1.54
N ARG A 235 -17.34 -2.04 0.40
CA ARG A 235 -16.81 -0.94 -0.40
C ARG A 235 -17.97 -0.29 -1.17
N TYR A 236 -17.85 0.99 -1.48
CA TYR A 236 -18.68 1.56 -2.54
C TYR A 236 -18.35 0.84 -3.85
N LYS A 237 -19.37 0.29 -4.53
CA LYS A 237 -19.29 -0.63 -5.69
C LYS A 237 -18.00 -0.53 -6.53
N PRO A 238 -17.46 -1.66 -7.03
CA PRO A 238 -18.02 -3.02 -6.96
C PRO A 238 -17.78 -3.75 -5.63
N GLU A 239 -18.50 -4.85 -5.45
CA GLU A 239 -18.23 -5.80 -4.35
C GLU A 239 -16.79 -6.35 -4.46
N HIS A 240 -16.18 -6.64 -3.32
CA HIS A 240 -14.88 -7.32 -3.29
C HIS A 240 -14.85 -8.41 -2.20
N ASN A 241 -13.93 -9.35 -2.34
CA ASN A 241 -13.71 -10.36 -1.29
C ASN A 241 -12.81 -9.82 -0.17
N PRO A 242 -12.97 -10.33 1.07
CA PRO A 242 -12.00 -10.15 2.14
C PRO A 242 -10.60 -10.61 1.74
N ALA A 243 -9.59 -9.81 2.08
CA ALA A 243 -8.21 -10.08 1.72
C ALA A 243 -7.21 -9.80 2.86
N ILE A 244 -6.08 -10.51 2.81
CA ILE A 244 -4.86 -10.26 3.61
C ILE A 244 -3.66 -10.53 2.72
N ARG A 245 -2.52 -9.87 2.95
CA ARG A 245 -1.32 -10.13 2.13
C ARG A 245 -0.07 -10.36 2.95
N LEU A 246 0.80 -11.17 2.37
CA LEU A 246 2.11 -11.48 2.93
C LEU A 246 3.19 -10.96 1.99
N VAL A 247 3.99 -10.03 2.48
CA VAL A 247 5.10 -9.43 1.74
C VAL A 247 6.40 -10.13 2.13
N ASN A 248 7.09 -10.68 1.16
CA ASN A 248 8.46 -11.14 1.32
C ASN A 248 9.40 -9.96 1.06
N TYR A 249 10.36 -9.70 1.94
CA TYR A 249 11.31 -8.60 1.79
C TYR A 249 12.73 -9.03 2.16
N ASP A 250 13.73 -8.35 1.61
CA ASP A 250 15.12 -8.53 2.00
C ASP A 250 15.41 -7.75 3.30
N ARG A 251 15.87 -8.43 4.35
CA ARG A 251 16.06 -7.81 5.69
C ARG A 251 17.22 -6.82 5.77
N GLN A 252 18.08 -6.74 4.76
CA GLN A 252 19.22 -5.82 4.74
C GLN A 252 18.86 -4.52 4.03
N THR A 253 18.12 -4.64 2.93
CA THR A 253 17.79 -3.53 2.02
C THR A 253 16.36 -3.03 2.16
N GLY A 254 15.45 -3.85 2.70
CA GLY A 254 14.01 -3.59 2.74
C GLY A 254 13.30 -3.73 1.40
N ILE A 255 14.02 -4.10 0.34
CA ILE A 255 13.44 -4.32 -0.99
C ILE A 255 12.44 -5.46 -0.92
N HIS A 256 11.24 -5.19 -1.45
CA HIS A 256 10.15 -6.15 -1.51
C HIS A 256 10.40 -7.13 -2.65
N GLN A 257 10.39 -8.42 -2.30
CA GLN A 257 10.74 -9.52 -3.19
C GLN A 257 9.50 -10.15 -3.82
N ASP A 258 8.37 -10.18 -3.11
CA ASP A 258 7.11 -10.72 -3.61
C ASP A 258 5.94 -10.28 -2.71
N ILE A 259 4.73 -10.26 -3.28
CA ILE A 259 3.47 -10.16 -2.55
C ILE A 259 2.71 -11.46 -2.80
N ASN A 260 2.38 -12.16 -1.71
CA ASN A 260 1.43 -13.26 -1.74
C ASN A 260 0.08 -12.72 -1.24
N GLN A 261 -0.82 -12.49 -2.18
CA GLN A 261 -2.18 -12.03 -1.87
C GLN A 261 -3.04 -13.23 -1.51
N TYR A 262 -3.73 -13.17 -0.37
CA TYR A 262 -4.71 -14.18 0.04
C TYR A 262 -6.09 -13.55 0.08
N TYR A 263 -7.09 -14.36 -0.20
CA TYR A 263 -8.48 -13.93 -0.16
C TYR A 263 -9.39 -15.02 0.37
N LEU A 264 -10.57 -14.59 0.80
CA LEU A 264 -11.68 -15.46 1.16
C LEU A 264 -12.78 -15.28 0.12
N ASN A 265 -13.10 -16.30 -0.67
CA ASN A 265 -14.30 -16.28 -1.50
C ASN A 265 -15.54 -16.25 -0.57
N LEU A 266 -16.12 -15.05 -0.40
CA LEU A 266 -17.14 -14.82 0.60
C LEU A 266 -18.46 -15.55 0.29
N PRO A 267 -18.97 -15.55 -0.97
CA PRO A 267 -20.13 -16.37 -1.33
C PRO A 267 -19.91 -17.87 -1.04
N GLU A 268 -18.77 -18.44 -1.43
CA GLU A 268 -18.41 -19.84 -1.17
C GLU A 268 -18.35 -20.13 0.34
N ALA A 269 -17.69 -19.25 1.09
CA ALA A 269 -17.53 -19.38 2.54
C ALA A 269 -18.87 -19.34 3.28
N ASN A 270 -19.79 -18.47 2.86
CA ASN A 270 -21.13 -18.37 3.43
C ASN A 270 -21.98 -19.61 3.10
N ALA A 271 -21.92 -20.09 1.86
CA ALA A 271 -22.64 -21.30 1.45
C ALA A 271 -22.16 -22.55 2.22
N GLN A 272 -20.85 -22.67 2.43
CA GLN A 272 -20.25 -23.81 3.12
C GLN A 272 -20.19 -23.65 4.65
N LYS A 273 -20.40 -22.43 5.17
CA LYS A 273 -20.17 -22.04 6.57
C LYS A 273 -18.73 -22.32 7.04
N ILE A 274 -17.75 -22.23 6.14
CA ILE A 274 -16.33 -22.47 6.41
C ILE A 274 -15.50 -21.36 5.77
N ALA A 275 -14.67 -20.68 6.57
CA ALA A 275 -13.80 -19.60 6.10
C ALA A 275 -12.45 -20.14 5.60
N THR A 276 -12.41 -20.64 4.36
CA THR A 276 -11.18 -21.15 3.72
C THR A 276 -10.45 -20.05 2.95
N TRP A 277 -9.38 -19.52 3.53
CA TRP A 277 -8.49 -18.55 2.87
C TRP A 277 -7.62 -19.25 1.81
N LYS A 278 -7.60 -18.70 0.59
CA LYS A 278 -6.87 -19.24 -0.57
C LYS A 278 -5.83 -18.22 -1.04
N LEU A 279 -4.73 -18.71 -1.62
CA LEU A 279 -3.79 -17.84 -2.34
C LEU A 279 -4.51 -17.34 -3.60
N GLU A 280 -4.56 -16.01 -3.75
CA GLU A 280 -5.12 -15.36 -4.92
C GLU A 280 -4.08 -15.29 -6.04
N TYR A 281 -2.93 -14.71 -5.73
CA TYR A 281 -1.79 -14.63 -6.64
C TYR A 281 -0.48 -14.42 -5.86
N THR A 282 0.63 -14.66 -6.56
CA THR A 282 1.93 -14.06 -6.21
C THR A 282 2.34 -13.09 -7.30
N ALA A 283 2.84 -11.92 -6.90
CA ALA A 283 3.19 -10.87 -7.85
C ALA A 283 4.26 -11.37 -8.84
N LYS A 284 5.28 -12.08 -8.35
CA LYS A 284 6.33 -12.66 -9.20
C LYS A 284 5.78 -13.55 -10.32
N GLN A 285 4.92 -14.50 -9.96
CA GLN A 285 4.42 -15.49 -10.91
C GLN A 285 3.45 -14.85 -11.91
N HIS A 286 2.52 -14.04 -11.43
CA HIS A 286 1.38 -13.64 -12.26
C HIS A 286 1.53 -12.27 -12.93
N TYR A 287 2.40 -11.40 -12.41
CA TYR A 287 2.83 -10.18 -13.13
C TYR A 287 4.15 -10.37 -13.88
N GLY A 288 4.81 -11.53 -13.73
CA GLY A 288 6.07 -11.83 -14.42
C GLY A 288 7.21 -10.88 -14.03
N VAL A 289 7.24 -10.43 -12.77
CA VAL A 289 8.27 -9.54 -12.22
C VAL A 289 9.30 -10.32 -11.39
N MET A 290 10.55 -9.85 -11.35
CA MET A 290 11.62 -10.51 -10.58
C MET A 290 11.65 -10.09 -9.10
N ASP A 291 11.08 -8.94 -8.79
CA ASP A 291 10.91 -8.34 -7.47
C ASP A 291 9.90 -7.19 -7.58
N LEU A 292 9.73 -6.42 -6.52
CA LEU A 292 8.83 -5.26 -6.49
C LEU A 292 9.63 -3.94 -6.38
N THR A 293 10.81 -3.89 -6.99
CA THR A 293 11.57 -2.65 -7.13
C THR A 293 10.84 -1.66 -8.06
N PRO A 294 11.11 -0.34 -7.94
CA PRO A 294 10.55 0.66 -8.86
C PRO A 294 10.75 0.31 -10.34
N SER A 295 11.93 -0.20 -10.72
CA SER A 295 12.23 -0.59 -12.10
C SER A 295 11.38 -1.77 -12.57
N SER A 296 11.24 -2.82 -11.75
CA SER A 296 10.35 -3.96 -12.05
C SER A 296 8.89 -3.53 -12.20
N LEU A 297 8.41 -2.63 -11.34
CA LEU A 297 7.06 -2.10 -11.43
C LEU A 297 6.86 -1.19 -12.64
N LEU A 298 7.87 -0.42 -13.06
CA LEU A 298 7.81 0.35 -14.31
C LEU A 298 7.72 -0.57 -15.53
N THR A 299 8.48 -1.67 -15.55
CA THR A 299 8.35 -2.70 -16.60
C THR A 299 6.94 -3.27 -16.64
N LEU A 300 6.37 -3.61 -15.47
CA LEU A 300 4.99 -4.07 -15.35
C LEU A 300 3.99 -3.03 -15.89
N MET A 301 4.09 -1.77 -15.44
CA MET A 301 3.24 -0.66 -15.92
C MET A 301 3.31 -0.49 -17.44
N ASN A 302 4.50 -0.64 -18.03
CA ASN A 302 4.67 -0.55 -19.48
C ASN A 302 3.99 -1.69 -20.23
N LYS A 303 4.00 -2.92 -19.70
CA LYS A 303 3.22 -4.02 -20.28
C LYS A 303 1.72 -3.74 -20.18
N MET A 304 1.27 -3.22 -19.04
CA MET A 304 -0.14 -2.94 -18.78
C MET A 304 -0.72 -1.81 -19.64
N LYS A 305 0.11 -1.04 -20.35
CA LYS A 305 -0.36 -0.11 -21.40
C LYS A 305 -1.06 -0.84 -22.54
N ASP A 306 -0.75 -2.12 -22.75
CA ASP A 306 -1.56 -2.99 -23.58
C ASP A 306 -2.76 -3.49 -22.78
N TYR A 307 -3.95 -3.03 -23.17
CA TYR A 307 -5.23 -3.44 -22.58
C TYR A 307 -5.42 -4.96 -22.59
N THR A 308 -4.86 -5.65 -23.59
CA THR A 308 -5.03 -7.09 -23.75
C THR A 308 -4.00 -7.93 -23.00
N SER A 309 -3.02 -7.29 -22.35
CA SER A 309 -2.00 -7.99 -21.56
C SER A 309 -2.62 -8.74 -20.39
N ASP A 310 -2.11 -9.96 -20.13
CA ASP A 310 -2.50 -10.75 -18.96
C ASP A 310 -2.25 -9.95 -17.67
N GLU A 311 -1.17 -9.16 -17.61
CA GLU A 311 -0.85 -8.33 -16.47
C GLU A 311 -1.94 -7.27 -16.18
N PHE A 312 -2.45 -6.59 -17.21
CA PHE A 312 -3.54 -5.63 -17.02
C PHE A 312 -4.85 -6.31 -16.64
N GLN A 313 -5.21 -7.40 -17.33
CA GLN A 313 -6.44 -8.15 -17.04
C GLN A 313 -6.43 -8.72 -15.62
N ASN A 314 -5.27 -9.22 -15.17
CA ASN A 314 -5.06 -9.69 -13.80
C ASN A 314 -5.17 -8.55 -12.79
N TYR A 315 -4.51 -7.41 -13.03
CA TYR A 315 -4.62 -6.23 -12.17
C TYR A 315 -6.07 -5.77 -12.00
N PHE A 316 -6.79 -5.58 -13.11
CA PHE A 316 -8.17 -5.11 -13.07
C PHE A 316 -9.06 -6.10 -12.30
N ARG A 317 -8.91 -7.41 -12.54
CA ARG A 317 -9.64 -8.46 -11.81
C ARG A 317 -9.37 -8.44 -10.30
N TRP A 318 -8.14 -8.16 -9.89
CA TRP A 318 -7.77 -8.16 -8.46
C TRP A 318 -8.08 -6.87 -7.73
N THR A 319 -8.46 -5.80 -8.42
CA THR A 319 -9.03 -4.60 -7.76
C THR A 319 -10.28 -4.93 -6.92
N THR A 320 -10.97 -6.03 -7.24
CA THR A 320 -12.13 -6.57 -6.50
C THR A 320 -11.82 -7.88 -5.77
N VAL A 321 -10.54 -8.27 -5.69
CA VAL A 321 -10.10 -9.48 -4.99
C VAL A 321 -10.84 -10.73 -5.51
N ASN A 322 -10.91 -10.91 -6.84
CA ASN A 322 -11.60 -12.02 -7.49
C ASN A 322 -13.09 -12.14 -7.12
N ALA A 323 -13.74 -11.07 -6.66
CA ALA A 323 -15.19 -11.06 -6.55
C ALA A 323 -15.81 -11.11 -7.95
N SER A 324 -16.94 -11.81 -8.06
CA SER A 324 -17.70 -11.88 -9.30
C SER A 324 -18.25 -10.50 -9.64
N SER A 325 -17.52 -9.75 -10.46
CA SER A 325 -17.96 -8.45 -10.97
C SER A 325 -18.35 -8.57 -12.44
N THR A 326 -19.48 -7.96 -12.80
CA THR A 326 -19.88 -7.78 -14.21
C THR A 326 -19.26 -6.51 -14.81
N GLU A 327 -18.53 -5.72 -14.01
CA GLU A 327 -17.90 -4.50 -14.48
C GLU A 327 -16.77 -4.82 -15.45
N THR A 328 -16.76 -4.08 -16.56
CA THR A 328 -15.70 -4.15 -17.55
C THR A 328 -14.95 -2.82 -17.58
N CYS A 329 -13.63 -2.89 -17.74
CA CYS A 329 -12.82 -1.70 -17.87
C CYS A 329 -12.86 -1.21 -19.32
N ASN A 330 -13.64 -0.16 -19.60
CA ASN A 330 -13.61 0.47 -20.92
C ASN A 330 -12.29 1.25 -21.13
N THR A 331 -12.13 1.86 -22.31
CA THR A 331 -10.94 2.65 -22.64
C THR A 331 -10.66 3.75 -21.61
N ASP A 332 -11.69 4.46 -21.12
CA ASP A 332 -11.48 5.53 -20.13
C ASP A 332 -11.04 4.98 -18.77
N CYS A 333 -11.60 3.85 -18.32
CA CYS A 333 -11.14 3.13 -17.14
C CYS A 333 -9.67 2.72 -17.28
N HIS A 334 -9.28 2.15 -18.44
CA HIS A 334 -7.90 1.73 -18.69
C HIS A 334 -6.94 2.92 -18.65
N VAL A 335 -7.26 4.00 -19.36
CA VAL A 335 -6.47 5.24 -19.34
C VAL A 335 -6.38 5.83 -17.94
N SER A 336 -7.47 5.79 -17.17
CA SER A 336 -7.50 6.24 -15.78
C SER A 336 -6.51 5.45 -14.93
N ILE A 337 -6.53 4.11 -15.00
CA ILE A 337 -5.59 3.24 -14.28
C ILE A 337 -4.13 3.54 -14.70
N ILE A 338 -3.84 3.58 -16.00
CA ILE A 338 -2.46 3.82 -16.49
C ILE A 338 -1.94 5.18 -16.03
N CYS A 339 -2.78 6.21 -16.07
CA CYS A 339 -2.40 7.53 -15.58
C CYS A 339 -2.29 7.56 -14.04
N GLY A 340 -3.07 6.78 -13.30
CA GLY A 340 -3.01 6.69 -11.84
C GLY A 340 -1.72 6.07 -11.30
N PHE A 341 -1.01 5.25 -12.08
CA PHE A 341 0.19 4.55 -11.60
C PHE A 341 1.34 5.45 -11.19
N SER A 342 1.49 6.62 -11.81
CA SER A 342 2.66 7.49 -11.59
C SER A 342 2.32 8.97 -11.38
N ASN A 343 1.06 9.36 -11.51
CA ASN A 343 0.62 10.75 -11.32
C ASN A 343 -0.03 10.90 -9.95
N PHE A 344 0.72 11.51 -9.02
CA PHE A 344 0.33 11.68 -7.62
C PHE A 344 -0.34 13.03 -7.34
N ASP A 345 -0.73 13.78 -8.36
CA ASP A 345 -1.55 14.99 -8.22
C ASP A 345 -2.57 15.05 -9.36
N ILE A 346 -3.68 15.77 -9.13
CA ILE A 346 -4.79 15.81 -10.10
C ILE A 346 -4.40 16.48 -11.42
N THR A 347 -3.45 17.42 -11.39
CA THR A 347 -3.02 18.17 -12.57
C THR A 347 -2.19 17.27 -13.50
N SER A 348 -1.18 16.58 -12.98
CA SER A 348 -0.38 15.63 -13.75
C SER A 348 -1.23 14.46 -14.26
N TYR A 349 -2.17 13.95 -13.44
CA TYR A 349 -3.11 12.92 -13.83
C TYR A 349 -3.99 13.34 -15.03
N ASN A 350 -4.61 14.52 -14.95
CA ASN A 350 -5.46 15.03 -16.02
C ASN A 350 -4.65 15.30 -17.30
N ASN A 351 -3.41 15.78 -17.17
CA ASN A 351 -2.50 15.95 -18.31
C ASN A 351 -2.12 14.62 -18.98
N CYS A 352 -2.00 13.53 -18.21
CA CYS A 352 -1.80 12.19 -18.76
C CYS A 352 -3.05 11.71 -19.52
N LYS A 353 -4.25 11.88 -18.93
CA LYS A 353 -5.51 11.48 -19.58
C LYS A 353 -5.73 12.22 -20.90
N SER A 354 -5.49 13.54 -20.93
CA SER A 354 -5.70 14.36 -22.12
C SER A 354 -4.78 13.98 -23.28
N LYS A 355 -3.50 13.67 -23.00
CA LYS A 355 -2.54 13.19 -24.00
C LYS A 355 -2.93 11.83 -24.58
N THR A 356 -3.37 10.91 -23.72
CA THR A 356 -3.74 9.54 -24.13
C THR A 356 -5.03 9.54 -24.97
N ASN A 357 -5.99 10.39 -24.62
CA ASN A 357 -7.22 10.57 -25.40
C ASN A 357 -6.98 11.33 -26.72
N GLY A 358 -6.03 12.27 -26.74
CA GLY A 358 -5.65 13.03 -27.93
C GLY A 358 -4.91 12.22 -29.01
N SER A 359 -4.27 11.11 -28.65
CA SER A 359 -3.61 10.21 -29.61
C SER A 359 -4.57 9.33 -30.44
N GLY A 360 -5.88 9.41 -30.23
CA GLY A 360 -6.90 8.67 -30.98
C GLY A 360 -7.27 9.23 -32.36
N SER A 361 -6.68 10.33 -32.81
CA SER A 361 -7.04 11.01 -34.06
C SER A 361 -5.89 11.23 -35.06
N ILE A 362 -4.87 10.35 -35.07
CA ILE A 362 -3.88 10.33 -36.15
C ILE A 362 -4.20 9.21 -37.14
N SER A 363 -4.72 9.65 -38.29
CA SER A 363 -4.89 8.93 -39.55
C SER A 363 -3.87 7.82 -39.81
N ARG A 364 -4.37 6.64 -40.18
CA ARG A 364 -3.60 5.58 -40.86
C ARG A 364 -2.97 6.16 -42.13
N LYS A 365 -1.74 6.65 -42.04
CA LYS A 365 -0.85 6.72 -43.21
C LYS A 365 0.01 5.45 -43.20
N GLY A 366 -0.24 4.60 -44.20
CA GLY A 366 0.51 3.38 -44.43
C GLY A 366 1.99 3.68 -44.58
N TYR A 367 2.81 2.94 -43.84
CA TYR A 367 4.24 2.90 -44.04
C TYR A 367 4.59 1.66 -44.84
N LEU A 368 5.27 1.94 -45.96
CA LEU A 368 5.89 1.00 -46.89
C LEU A 368 6.86 0.08 -46.11
N LEU A 369 6.74 -1.23 -46.33
CA LEU A 369 7.68 -2.23 -45.83
C LEU A 369 9.04 -2.08 -46.54
N ILE A 370 10.12 -1.90 -45.78
CA ILE A 370 11.49 -2.14 -46.23
C ILE A 370 11.99 -3.37 -45.46
N PRO A 371 12.43 -4.45 -46.13
CA PRO A 371 12.91 -5.64 -45.43
C PRO A 371 14.36 -5.42 -44.95
N ILE A 372 14.59 -5.60 -43.65
CA ILE A 372 15.94 -5.73 -43.09
C ILE A 372 16.19 -7.23 -42.87
N GLN A 373 17.16 -7.79 -43.62
CA GLN A 373 17.71 -9.10 -43.34
C GLN A 373 18.51 -9.05 -42.04
N VAL A 374 18.19 -9.92 -41.09
CA VAL A 374 19.03 -10.19 -39.90
C VAL A 374 19.55 -11.61 -39.99
N SER A 375 20.87 -11.74 -40.00
CA SER A 375 21.61 -13.01 -39.97
C SER A 375 21.66 -13.58 -38.56
N PHE A 376 21.42 -14.89 -38.44
CA PHE A 376 21.59 -15.64 -37.20
C PHE A 376 23.06 -15.98 -36.99
N GLY A 377 23.65 -15.46 -35.91
CA GLY A 377 24.90 -15.93 -35.34
C GLY A 377 24.63 -16.71 -34.06
N SER A 378 24.88 -18.01 -34.08
CA SER A 378 24.84 -18.89 -32.92
C SER A 378 26.13 -18.76 -32.11
N THR A 379 26.02 -18.62 -30.79
CA THR A 379 27.08 -19.06 -29.87
C THR A 379 26.48 -19.47 -28.54
N ILE A 380 26.76 -20.73 -28.19
CA ILE A 380 26.44 -21.41 -26.95
C ILE A 380 27.45 -21.00 -25.88
N GLY A 381 26.99 -20.71 -24.67
CA GLY A 381 27.85 -20.43 -23.53
C GLY A 381 27.09 -20.43 -22.20
N ARG A 382 27.03 -21.60 -21.56
CA ARG A 382 26.55 -21.85 -20.19
C ARG A 382 27.35 -21.04 -19.15
N SER A 383 26.66 -20.45 -18.17
CA SER A 383 26.94 -20.70 -16.75
C SER A 383 25.78 -20.20 -15.88
N ASP A 384 24.91 -21.12 -15.47
CA ASP A 384 23.96 -20.90 -14.39
C ASP A 384 24.71 -20.84 -13.07
N ASN A 385 24.81 -19.64 -12.49
CA ASN A 385 25.13 -19.47 -11.07
C ASN A 385 23.86 -18.99 -10.37
N GLN A 386 22.94 -19.93 -10.11
CA GLN A 386 21.92 -19.70 -9.08
C GLN A 386 22.63 -19.60 -7.74
N ARG A 387 22.82 -18.37 -7.24
CA ARG A 387 23.10 -18.15 -5.83
C ARG A 387 21.87 -18.62 -5.06
N GLU A 388 22.02 -19.73 -4.35
CA GLU A 388 21.12 -20.07 -3.24
C GLU A 388 21.08 -18.89 -2.27
N ILE A 389 19.99 -18.14 -2.30
CA ILE A 389 19.69 -17.12 -1.29
C ILE A 389 19.46 -17.90 0.00
N HIS A 390 20.41 -17.84 0.92
CA HIS A 390 20.25 -18.37 2.27
C HIS A 390 18.89 -17.92 2.82
N HIS A 391 18.05 -18.87 3.20
CA HIS A 391 16.71 -18.65 3.79
C HIS A 391 16.70 -17.74 5.05
N SER A 392 17.86 -17.30 5.55
CA SER A 392 18.00 -16.39 6.69
C SER A 392 17.84 -14.90 6.36
N SER A 393 17.97 -14.47 5.09
CA SER A 393 17.90 -13.03 4.74
C SER A 393 16.49 -12.53 4.41
N VAL A 394 15.55 -13.42 4.12
CA VAL A 394 14.18 -13.04 3.73
C VAL A 394 13.29 -12.87 4.97
N GLY A 395 12.73 -11.67 5.11
CA GLY A 395 11.70 -11.33 6.08
C GLY A 395 10.30 -11.49 5.49
N LYS A 396 9.31 -11.63 6.36
CA LYS A 396 7.90 -11.74 6.00
C LYS A 396 7.06 -10.77 6.83
N MET A 397 6.35 -9.86 6.17
CA MET A 397 5.41 -8.93 6.79
C MET A 397 3.99 -9.32 6.41
N LEU A 398 3.11 -9.45 7.39
CA LEU A 398 1.68 -9.64 7.17
C LEU A 398 0.98 -8.29 7.21
N LEU A 399 0.15 -8.01 6.21
CA LEU A 399 -0.70 -6.83 6.12
C LEU A 399 -2.17 -7.23 6.05
#